data_AF-A0AAF0U3Z1-F1
#
_entry.id   AF-A0AAF0U3Z1-F1
#
_cell.length_a   1.000
_cell.length_b   1.000
_cell.length_c   1.000
_cell.angle_alpha   90.00
_cell.angle_beta   90.00
_cell.angle_gamma   90.00
#
_symmetry.space_group_name_H-M   'P 1'
#
loop_
_entity.id
_entity.type
_entity.pdbx_description
1 polymer ?
#
loop_
_entity_poly.entity_id
_entity_poly.type
_entity_poly.pdbx_seq_one_letter_code
_entity_poly.pdbx_strand_id
1 'polypeptide(L)'
;MASLITMPALSHLSTNTISLERRNLCASSRRCLGVRAMMTEKPLEDLYHVRVERNVTKDRLIELGVQRWSMWKTGKCKLPWDWHVDQLVYIEEGEVRVVPEGSKRFMQFVAGDLVRYPKWFEADLYFNDFYQERYRFQAYGDDQ
;
A
#
# COMPACT_ATOMS: atom_id res chain seq x y z
N MET A 1 59.88 41.13 0.15
CA MET A 1 60.34 40.05 1.05
C MET A 1 59.38 38.89 0.90
N ALA A 2 59.83 37.80 0.29
CA ALA A 2 59.03 36.63 -0.06
C ALA A 2 58.76 35.72 1.16
N SER A 3 57.61 35.03 1.17
CA SER A 3 57.51 33.68 1.71
C SER A 3 56.28 32.96 1.17
N LEU A 4 56.56 31.95 0.35
CA LEU A 4 55.67 30.89 -0.08
C LEU A 4 55.71 29.80 0.99
N ILE A 5 54.56 29.31 1.44
CA ILE A 5 54.48 28.08 2.25
C ILE A 5 53.50 27.14 1.55
N THR A 6 54.07 26.14 0.89
CA THR A 6 53.41 25.01 0.23
C THR A 6 53.08 23.94 1.26
N MET A 7 51.86 23.37 1.23
CA MET A 7 51.51 22.16 1.99
C MET A 7 51.50 20.94 1.06
N PRO A 8 51.99 19.75 1.50
CA PRO A 8 51.85 18.52 0.74
C PRO A 8 50.62 17.71 1.18
N ALA A 9 50.13 16.92 0.22
CA ALA A 9 48.91 16.13 0.25
C ALA A 9 49.08 14.73 0.84
N LEU A 10 47.92 14.16 1.18
CA LEU A 10 47.60 12.80 1.64
C LEU A 10 48.33 11.68 0.89
N SER A 11 48.67 10.59 1.60
CA SER A 11 48.40 9.23 1.12
C SER A 11 48.59 8.16 2.20
N HIS A 12 47.65 7.23 2.17
CA HIS A 12 47.55 5.99 2.91
C HIS A 12 48.62 4.97 2.45
N LEU A 13 49.04 4.07 3.32
CA LEU A 13 48.66 2.65 3.26
C LEU A 13 49.38 1.86 4.36
N SER A 14 48.60 1.04 5.06
CA SER A 14 49.06 0.04 6.01
C SER A 14 49.41 -1.23 5.26
N THR A 15 50.60 -1.78 5.52
CA THR A 15 50.98 -3.12 5.10
C THR A 15 51.54 -3.83 6.31
N ASN A 16 50.93 -4.94 6.72
CA ASN A 16 51.67 -5.99 7.39
C ASN A 16 51.17 -7.36 6.96
N THR A 17 52.16 -8.23 6.88
CA THR A 17 52.28 -9.49 6.15
C THR A 17 51.71 -10.69 6.91
N ILE A 18 51.10 -11.60 6.14
CA ILE A 18 51.26 -13.07 6.14
C ILE A 18 51.05 -13.83 7.46
N SER A 19 50.03 -14.68 7.50
CA SER A 19 50.24 -16.11 7.76
C SER A 19 49.04 -16.94 7.27
N LEU A 20 49.32 -17.83 6.33
CA LEU A 20 48.44 -18.88 5.86
C LEU A 20 48.89 -20.19 6.52
N GLU A 21 47.96 -20.85 7.21
CA GLU A 21 47.87 -22.29 7.53
C GLU A 21 46.79 -22.38 8.62
N ARG A 22 45.86 -23.34 8.70
CA ARG A 22 45.65 -24.63 8.04
C ARG A 22 44.48 -25.26 8.79
N ARG A 23 43.46 -25.78 8.09
CA ARG A 23 42.86 -27.12 8.29
C ARG A 23 41.50 -27.21 7.60
N ASN A 24 41.52 -27.95 6.50
CA ASN A 24 40.37 -28.68 5.98
C ASN A 24 39.89 -29.68 7.04
N LEU A 25 38.62 -29.60 7.42
CA LEU A 25 37.87 -30.73 7.93
C LEU A 25 36.57 -30.83 7.15
N CYS A 26 36.49 -31.95 6.43
CA CYS A 26 35.37 -32.43 5.66
C CYS A 26 34.30 -33.05 6.58
N ALA A 27 33.08 -33.12 6.05
CA ALA A 27 31.92 -33.90 6.50
C ALA A 27 31.12 -33.34 7.69
N SER A 28 29.89 -32.90 7.40
CA SER A 28 28.74 -33.79 7.55
C SER A 28 27.44 -33.09 7.15
N SER A 29 26.61 -33.86 6.46
CA SER A 29 25.24 -33.55 6.08
C SER A 29 24.47 -32.86 7.20
N ARG A 30 24.15 -31.57 7.00
CA ARG A 30 22.86 -31.02 7.40
C ARG A 30 22.35 -30.27 6.20
N ARG A 31 21.50 -30.94 5.40
CA ARG A 31 20.49 -30.23 4.64
C ARG A 31 19.63 -29.52 5.67
N CYS A 32 20.06 -28.35 6.11
CA CYS A 32 19.17 -27.41 6.75
C CYS A 32 18.16 -27.07 5.67
N LEU A 33 16.99 -27.70 5.74
CA LEU A 33 15.79 -27.17 5.13
C LEU A 33 15.59 -25.81 5.80
N GLY A 34 16.20 -24.79 5.21
CA GLY A 34 15.99 -23.41 5.62
C GLY A 34 14.50 -23.18 5.44
N VAL A 35 13.77 -23.18 6.56
CA VAL A 35 12.40 -22.70 6.58
C VAL A 35 12.52 -21.22 6.24
N ARG A 36 12.37 -20.93 4.96
CA ARG A 36 12.34 -19.58 4.43
C ARG A 36 11.05 -18.98 4.95
N ALA A 37 11.12 -18.31 6.10
CA ALA A 37 10.02 -17.53 6.64
C ALA A 37 9.59 -16.54 5.55
N MET A 38 8.50 -16.86 4.87
CA MET A 38 7.92 -15.94 3.89
C MET A 38 7.20 -14.88 4.72
N MET A 39 7.78 -13.68 4.80
CA MET A 39 7.02 -12.50 5.26
C MET A 39 5.97 -12.23 4.19
N THR A 40 4.79 -12.85 4.34
CA THR A 40 3.62 -12.41 3.60
C THR A 40 3.24 -11.06 4.18
N GLU A 41 3.68 -9.98 3.54
CA GLU A 41 3.22 -8.64 3.88
C GLU A 41 1.70 -8.62 3.81
N LYS A 42 1.05 -8.12 4.86
CA LYS A 42 -0.40 -7.96 4.84
C LYS A 42 -0.81 -7.08 3.66
N PRO A 43 -1.94 -7.36 3.00
CA PRO A 43 -2.48 -6.48 1.99
C PRO A 43 -2.79 -5.10 2.62
N LEU A 44 -2.77 -4.03 1.81
CA LEU A 44 -3.00 -2.68 2.35
C LEU A 44 -4.40 -2.56 2.94
N GLU A 45 -5.35 -3.21 2.30
CA GLU A 45 -6.74 -3.29 2.71
C GLU A 45 -6.85 -3.70 4.19
N ASP A 46 -6.12 -4.73 4.60
CA ASP A 46 -6.10 -5.20 5.99
C ASP A 46 -5.39 -4.24 6.94
N LEU A 47 -4.33 -3.57 6.49
CA LEU A 47 -3.56 -2.62 7.30
C LEU A 47 -4.36 -1.36 7.62
N TYR A 48 -5.19 -0.90 6.68
CA TYR A 48 -6.01 0.30 6.81
C TYR A 48 -7.48 -0.01 7.10
N HIS A 49 -7.82 -1.27 7.41
CA HIS A 49 -9.18 -1.72 7.69
C HIS A 49 -10.20 -1.41 6.57
N VAL A 50 -9.73 -1.25 5.34
CA VAL A 50 -10.57 -1.10 4.15
C VAL A 50 -11.03 -2.49 3.74
N ARG A 51 -12.34 -2.73 3.71
CA ARG A 51 -12.89 -4.02 3.28
C ARG A 51 -13.37 -3.93 1.84
N VAL A 52 -13.13 -4.98 1.07
CA VAL A 52 -13.58 -5.06 -0.31
C VAL A 52 -14.30 -6.38 -0.57
N GLU A 53 -15.51 -6.29 -1.13
CA GLU A 53 -16.21 -7.40 -1.75
C GLU A 53 -16.06 -7.24 -3.27
N ARG A 54 -15.29 -8.13 -3.91
CA ARG A 54 -15.04 -8.08 -5.35
C ARG A 54 -16.18 -8.76 -6.11
N ASN A 55 -16.55 -8.21 -7.27
CA ASN A 55 -17.59 -8.77 -8.16
C ASN A 55 -18.91 -9.07 -7.43
N VAL A 56 -19.49 -8.05 -6.79
CA VAL A 56 -20.73 -8.21 -6.02
C VAL A 56 -21.89 -8.65 -6.91
N THR A 57 -22.66 -9.64 -6.45
CA THR A 57 -23.80 -10.17 -7.18
C THR A 57 -24.97 -9.18 -7.19
N LYS A 58 -25.81 -9.25 -8.23
CA LYS A 58 -26.99 -8.38 -8.36
C LYS A 58 -27.94 -8.48 -7.17
N ASP A 59 -28.15 -9.69 -6.65
CA ASP A 59 -29.03 -9.93 -5.49
C ASP A 59 -28.52 -9.19 -4.25
N ARG A 60 -27.19 -9.19 -4.02
CA ARG A 60 -26.56 -8.46 -2.92
C ARG A 60 -26.71 -6.95 -3.08
N LEU A 61 -26.59 -6.42 -4.31
CA LEU A 61 -26.82 -5.00 -4.58
C LEU A 61 -28.27 -4.57 -4.34
N ILE A 62 -29.23 -5.46 -4.64
CA ILE A 62 -30.66 -5.24 -4.39
C ILE A 62 -30.94 -5.24 -2.88
N GLU A 63 -30.40 -6.22 -2.14
CA GLU A 63 -30.51 -6.33 -0.68
C GLU A 63 -29.98 -5.07 0.01
N LEU A 64 -28.82 -4.57 -0.43
CA LEU A 64 -28.20 -3.35 0.08
C LEU A 64 -28.92 -2.06 -0.35
N GLY A 65 -29.85 -2.16 -1.30
CA GLY A 65 -30.59 -1.02 -1.84
C GLY A 65 -29.71 0.00 -2.55
N VAL A 66 -28.62 -0.45 -3.20
CA VAL A 66 -27.58 0.43 -3.79
C VAL A 66 -28.17 1.44 -4.77
N GLN A 67 -29.26 1.09 -5.47
CA GLN A 67 -29.96 1.99 -6.38
C GLN A 67 -30.50 3.28 -5.73
N ARG A 68 -30.68 3.28 -4.40
CA ARG A 68 -31.16 4.44 -3.62
C ARG A 68 -30.04 5.30 -3.05
N TRP A 69 -28.80 4.84 -3.14
CA TRP A 69 -27.64 5.56 -2.62
C TRP A 69 -27.33 6.79 -3.47
N SER A 70 -26.61 7.74 -2.86
CA SER A 70 -26.13 8.93 -3.56
C SER A 70 -25.15 8.54 -4.65
N MET A 71 -25.23 9.22 -5.79
CA MET A 71 -24.35 8.98 -6.93
C MET A 71 -23.27 10.06 -6.98
N TRP A 72 -22.04 9.64 -7.27
CA TRP A 72 -20.93 10.54 -7.54
C TRP A 72 -20.21 10.14 -8.83
N LYS A 73 -19.69 11.12 -9.55
CA LYS A 73 -18.97 10.90 -10.81
C LYS A 73 -17.84 11.91 -10.98
N THR A 74 -16.79 11.48 -11.63
CA THR A 74 -15.66 12.33 -11.99
C THR A 74 -15.00 11.84 -13.28
N GLY A 75 -14.06 12.64 -13.79
CA GLY A 75 -13.14 12.22 -14.84
C GLY A 75 -11.72 12.05 -14.30
N LYS A 76 -10.74 12.07 -15.20
CA LYS A 76 -9.33 11.99 -14.85
C LYS A 76 -8.92 13.12 -13.90
N CYS A 77 -8.59 12.79 -12.66
CA CYS A 77 -8.15 13.76 -11.65
C CYS A 77 -7.44 13.07 -10.47
N LYS A 78 -6.84 13.90 -9.61
CA LYS A 78 -6.31 13.50 -8.29
C LYS A 78 -7.04 14.32 -7.23
N LEU A 79 -7.56 13.67 -6.19
CA LEU A 79 -8.32 14.31 -5.12
C LEU A 79 -7.84 13.80 -3.75
N PRO A 80 -7.43 14.69 -2.82
CA PRO A 80 -7.26 14.30 -1.43
C PRO A 80 -8.63 14.07 -0.78
N TRP A 81 -8.77 13.03 0.02
CA TRP A 81 -10.03 12.68 0.67
C TRP A 81 -9.83 12.21 2.10
N ASP A 82 -10.72 12.67 2.99
CA ASP A 82 -10.73 12.38 4.41
C ASP A 82 -12.12 11.84 4.82
N TRP A 83 -12.16 10.57 5.19
CA TRP A 83 -13.36 9.89 5.65
C TRP A 83 -13.58 10.14 7.13
N HIS A 84 -14.45 11.10 7.48
CA HIS A 84 -14.80 11.36 8.88
C HIS A 84 -15.74 10.31 9.49
N VAL A 85 -16.44 9.56 8.63
CA VAL A 85 -17.40 8.50 8.99
C VAL A 85 -17.19 7.30 8.08
N ASP A 86 -17.67 6.14 8.53
CA ASP A 86 -17.65 4.93 7.71
C ASP A 86 -18.47 5.17 6.43
N GLN A 87 -17.87 4.86 5.28
CA GLN A 87 -18.50 5.02 3.98
C GLN A 87 -18.51 3.68 3.26
N LEU A 88 -19.67 3.34 2.70
CA LEU A 88 -19.81 2.19 1.82
C LEU A 88 -19.99 2.69 0.39
N VAL A 89 -19.16 2.19 -0.52
CA VAL A 89 -19.03 2.65 -1.91
C VAL A 89 -19.15 1.45 -2.84
N TYR A 90 -20.06 1.52 -3.80
CA TYR A 90 -20.14 0.58 -4.91
C TYR A 90 -19.66 1.27 -6.19
N ILE A 91 -18.67 0.69 -6.85
CA ILE A 91 -18.11 1.23 -8.09
C ILE A 91 -18.93 0.72 -9.26
N GLU A 92 -19.63 1.61 -9.95
CA GLU A 92 -20.45 1.25 -11.11
C GLU A 92 -19.60 1.20 -12.38
N GLU A 93 -18.67 2.14 -12.54
CA GLU A 93 -17.84 2.26 -13.73
C GLU A 93 -16.48 2.88 -13.41
N GLY A 94 -15.45 2.45 -14.14
CA GLY A 94 -14.09 2.95 -14.02
C GLY A 94 -13.26 2.25 -12.94
N GLU A 95 -12.18 2.92 -12.55
CA GLU A 95 -11.25 2.47 -11.51
C GLU A 95 -10.77 3.64 -10.66
N VAL A 96 -10.43 3.33 -9.41
CA VAL A 96 -9.80 4.27 -8.48
C VAL A 96 -8.58 3.64 -7.85
N ARG A 97 -7.50 4.40 -7.76
CA ARG A 97 -6.34 4.07 -6.93
C ARG A 97 -6.36 4.91 -5.67
N VAL A 98 -6.30 4.24 -4.54
CA VAL A 98 -6.34 4.85 -3.21
C VAL A 98 -4.95 4.75 -2.60
N VAL A 99 -4.32 5.88 -2.36
CA VAL A 99 -2.99 5.97 -1.75
C VAL A 99 -3.15 6.51 -0.34
N PRO A 100 -3.09 5.67 0.71
CA PRO A 100 -3.16 6.12 2.09
C PRO A 100 -2.08 7.16 2.39
N GLU A 101 -2.39 8.10 3.27
CA GLU A 101 -1.45 9.13 3.68
C GLU A 101 -0.13 8.51 4.20
N GLY A 102 1.01 9.02 3.74
CA GLY A 102 2.34 8.51 4.09
C GLY A 102 2.74 7.15 3.48
N SER A 103 1.87 6.49 2.70
CA SER A 103 2.17 5.22 2.02
C SER A 103 2.77 5.43 0.62
N LYS A 104 3.74 4.59 0.24
CA LYS A 104 4.21 4.46 -1.16
C LYS A 104 3.42 3.44 -1.97
N ARG A 105 2.61 2.61 -1.31
CA ARG A 105 1.77 1.57 -1.90
C ARG A 105 0.33 2.07 -1.99
N PHE A 106 -0.44 1.50 -2.91
CA PHE A 106 -1.82 1.88 -3.17
C PHE A 106 -2.73 0.65 -3.24
N MET A 107 -4.01 0.86 -2.98
CA MET A 107 -5.09 -0.09 -3.25
C MET A 107 -5.74 0.28 -4.57
N GLN A 108 -6.23 -0.71 -5.33
CA GLN A 108 -6.93 -0.49 -6.59
C GLN A 108 -8.29 -1.16 -6.57
N PHE A 109 -9.32 -0.38 -6.84
CA PHE A 109 -10.70 -0.82 -6.91
C PHE A 109 -11.28 -0.50 -8.28
N VAL A 110 -12.11 -1.40 -8.79
CA VAL A 110 -12.64 -1.35 -10.16
C VAL A 110 -14.16 -1.54 -10.14
N ALA A 111 -14.80 -1.29 -11.27
CA ALA A 111 -16.23 -1.55 -11.46
C ALA A 111 -16.65 -2.94 -10.96
N GLY A 112 -17.73 -3.00 -10.18
CA GLY A 112 -18.25 -4.21 -9.55
C GLY A 112 -17.75 -4.47 -8.13
N ASP A 113 -16.82 -3.65 -7.62
CA ASP A 113 -16.34 -3.73 -6.25
C ASP A 113 -17.24 -2.94 -5.28
N LEU A 114 -17.49 -3.53 -4.12
CA LEU A 114 -18.10 -2.86 -2.98
C LEU A 114 -17.04 -2.66 -1.90
N VAL A 115 -16.73 -1.41 -1.61
CA VAL A 115 -15.65 -1.00 -0.72
C VAL A 115 -16.22 -0.33 0.53
N ARG A 116 -15.79 -0.78 1.71
CA ARG A 116 -16.05 -0.10 2.98
C ARG A 116 -14.79 0.62 3.41
N TYR A 117 -14.83 1.94 3.38
CA TYR A 117 -13.81 2.80 3.96
C TYR A 117 -14.14 3.07 5.44
N PRO A 118 -13.18 2.89 6.36
CA PRO A 118 -13.39 3.19 7.76
C PRO A 118 -13.32 4.71 8.00
N LYS A 119 -13.95 5.15 9.09
CA LYS A 119 -13.77 6.48 9.64
C LYS A 119 -12.30 6.77 9.98
N TRP A 120 -11.97 8.06 9.95
CA TRP A 120 -10.63 8.62 10.17
C TRP A 120 -9.56 8.01 9.26
N PHE A 121 -9.98 7.66 8.05
CA PHE A 121 -9.08 7.24 6.99
C PHE A 121 -8.80 8.45 6.09
N GLU A 122 -7.55 8.59 5.66
CA GLU A 122 -7.10 9.68 4.79
C GLU A 122 -6.31 9.09 3.63
N ALA A 123 -6.64 9.50 2.41
CA ALA A 123 -5.96 9.03 1.22
C ALA A 123 -6.03 10.03 0.06
N ASP A 124 -5.03 9.97 -0.81
CA ASP A 124 -5.09 10.53 -2.14
C ASP A 124 -5.78 9.55 -3.10
N LEU A 125 -6.83 10.00 -3.76
CA LEU A 125 -7.54 9.28 -4.81
C LEU A 125 -7.02 9.67 -6.18
N TYR A 126 -6.76 8.67 -7.03
CA TYR A 126 -6.33 8.87 -8.41
C TYR A 126 -7.30 8.18 -9.36
N PHE A 127 -7.85 8.97 -10.27
CA PHE A 127 -8.76 8.53 -11.32
C PHE A 127 -8.06 8.72 -12.67
N ASN A 128 -7.88 7.63 -13.43
CA ASN A 128 -7.18 7.67 -14.71
C ASN A 128 -8.09 8.07 -15.87
N ASP A 129 -9.39 7.73 -15.78
CA ASP A 129 -10.43 7.94 -16.79
C ASP A 129 -11.77 8.32 -16.11
N PHE A 130 -12.89 8.17 -16.83
CA PHE A 130 -14.23 8.33 -16.25
C PHE A 130 -14.44 7.35 -15.09
N TYR A 131 -15.05 7.85 -14.02
CA TYR A 131 -15.35 7.08 -12.82
C TYR A 131 -16.74 7.44 -12.29
N GLN A 132 -17.50 6.42 -11.94
CA GLN A 132 -18.82 6.56 -11.34
C GLN A 132 -19.00 5.58 -10.19
N GLU A 133 -19.52 6.09 -9.08
CA GLU A 133 -19.81 5.30 -7.89
C GLU A 133 -21.16 5.67 -7.29
N ARG A 134 -21.64 4.76 -6.45
CA ARG A 134 -22.73 5.00 -5.52
C ARG A 134 -22.23 4.85 -4.10
N TYR A 135 -22.59 5.77 -3.23
CA TYR A 135 -22.09 5.78 -1.87
C TYR A 135 -23.21 6.02 -0.86
N ARG A 136 -23.04 5.45 0.34
CA ARG A 136 -23.79 5.82 1.53
C ARG A 136 -22.83 5.98 2.71
N PHE A 137 -23.14 6.92 3.58
CA PHE A 137 -22.50 7.01 4.89
C PHE A 137 -23.21 6.08 5.85
N GLN A 138 -22.46 5.37 6.69
CA GLN A 138 -23.03 4.65 7.83
C GLN A 138 -23.14 5.63 9.00
N ALA A 139 -24.34 5.73 9.57
CA ALA A 139 -24.55 6.53 10.76
C ALA A 139 -24.14 5.73 12.00
N TYR A 140 -23.71 6.42 13.05
CA TYR A 140 -23.46 5.79 14.34
C TYR A 140 -24.76 5.18 14.87
N GLY A 141 -24.77 3.86 15.10
CA GLY A 141 -25.92 3.10 15.58
C GLY A 141 -26.46 2.04 14.62
N ASP A 142 -25.94 1.96 13.39
CA ASP A 142 -26.35 0.95 12.39
C ASP A 142 -25.64 -0.42 12.58
N ASP A 143 -24.79 -0.57 13.61
CA ASP A 143 -24.05 -1.79 13.94
C ASP A 143 -24.88 -2.84 14.73
N GLN A 144 -26.21 -2.89 14.54
CA GLN A 144 -27.12 -3.75 15.31
C GLN A 144 -27.31 -5.15 14.71
#